data_AF-A0A0C9ZVK5-F1
#
_entry.id   AF-A0A0C9ZVK5-F1
#
_cell.length_a   1.000
_cell.length_b   1.000
_cell.length_c   1.000
_cell.angle_alpha   90.00
_cell.angle_beta   90.00
_cell.angle_gamma   90.00
#
_symmetry.space_group_name_H-M   'P 1'
#
loop_
_entity.id
_entity.type
_entity.pdbx_description
1 polymer ?
#
loop_
_entity_poly.entity_id
_entity_poly.type
_entity_poly.pdbx_seq_one_letter_code
_entity_poly.pdbx_strand_id
1 'polypeptide(L)'
;MWDCRNDFLEILSEYDVMLTSIVDLQLAEIQARTTVKKERDFQRIVRFTWGRRPLPLRMVKQNSELFVGVHRLLGMDGCIREAKLPTAGKDRTEVVAMHKAVGSSIWLDRPLPPKLLAYAAHDIELIGALYEHFKESSWITPANELLLVAQSMRYAYSLFYQGRVAGDDIFGPCAVLPLDVLSDSCGHKVLCYGCHRMQSLSCYSVRKQGKKPQTRSNICRTCQIKALMKETKYPILWVAIGPQM
;
A
#
# COMPACT_ATOMS: atom_id res chain seq x y z
N MET A 1 -4.48 -10.38 -7.39
CA MET A 1 -5.28 -9.51 -6.50
C MET A 1 -4.83 -8.06 -6.68
N TRP A 2 -5.64 -7.09 -6.25
CA TRP A 2 -5.25 -5.67 -6.22
C TRP A 2 -5.35 -5.15 -4.79
N ASP A 3 -4.22 -4.79 -4.17
CA ASP A 3 -4.17 -4.36 -2.76
C ASP A 3 -4.71 -5.42 -1.78
N CYS A 4 -4.06 -6.58 -1.75
CA CYS A 4 -4.48 -7.79 -1.04
C CYS A 4 -4.52 -7.69 0.49
N ARG A 5 -4.13 -6.57 1.09
CA ARG A 5 -3.95 -6.43 2.54
C ARG A 5 -5.22 -6.71 3.33
N ASN A 6 -6.33 -6.09 2.93
CA ASN A 6 -7.61 -6.26 3.62
C ASN A 6 -8.20 -7.62 3.26
N ASP A 7 -8.21 -8.01 1.99
CA ASP A 7 -8.74 -9.31 1.56
C ASP A 7 -8.05 -10.47 2.29
N PHE A 8 -6.72 -10.42 2.44
CA PHE A 8 -5.96 -11.40 3.21
C PHE A 8 -6.40 -11.46 4.67
N LEU A 9 -6.53 -10.30 5.32
CA LEU A 9 -6.92 -10.24 6.73
C LEU A 9 -8.35 -10.74 6.95
N GLU A 10 -9.29 -10.34 6.09
CA GLU A 10 -10.69 -10.75 6.16
C GLU A 10 -10.84 -12.26 5.90
N ILE A 11 -10.18 -12.80 4.86
CA ILE A 11 -10.24 -14.24 4.55
C ILE A 11 -9.64 -15.07 5.69
N LEU A 12 -8.51 -14.64 6.25
CA LEU A 12 -7.88 -15.33 7.37
C LEU A 12 -8.74 -15.26 8.63
N SER A 13 -9.27 -14.09 8.98
CA SER A 13 -10.01 -13.93 10.24
C SER A 13 -11.41 -14.56 10.22
N GLU A 14 -12.12 -14.49 9.11
CA GLU A 14 -13.51 -15.00 9.02
C GLU A 14 -13.57 -16.48 8.64
N TYR A 15 -12.60 -16.99 7.87
CA TYR A 15 -12.64 -18.36 7.34
C TYR A 15 -11.48 -19.24 7.80
N ASP A 16 -10.54 -18.72 8.59
CA ASP A 16 -9.31 -19.42 9.00
C ASP A 16 -8.49 -19.95 7.80
N VAL A 17 -8.57 -19.25 6.66
CA VAL A 17 -7.86 -19.61 5.43
C VAL A 17 -6.66 -18.70 5.24
N MET A 18 -5.47 -19.29 5.34
CA MET A 18 -4.23 -18.60 4.99
C MET A 18 -3.99 -18.64 3.48
N LEU A 19 -4.21 -17.50 2.81
CA LEU A 19 -3.83 -17.36 1.41
C LEU A 19 -2.32 -17.50 1.25
N THR A 20 -1.90 -18.23 0.22
CA THR A 20 -0.49 -18.40 -0.16
C THR A 20 -0.31 -18.06 -1.64
N SER A 21 0.94 -17.83 -2.06
CA SER A 21 1.29 -17.61 -3.47
C SER A 21 0.52 -16.45 -4.13
N ILE A 22 0.30 -15.37 -3.39
CA ILE A 22 -0.43 -14.19 -3.88
C ILE A 22 0.44 -13.43 -4.88
N VAL A 23 -0.15 -13.01 -6.00
CA VAL A 23 0.39 -11.97 -6.88
C VAL A 23 -0.46 -10.71 -6.73
N ASP A 24 0.13 -9.65 -6.17
CA ASP A 24 -0.50 -8.35 -6.04
C ASP A 24 -0.09 -7.42 -7.20
N LEU A 25 -1.07 -7.04 -8.02
CA LEU A 25 -0.85 -6.21 -9.20
C LEU A 25 -0.44 -4.78 -8.84
N GLN A 26 -0.80 -4.26 -7.67
CA GLN A 26 -0.33 -2.94 -7.24
C GLN A 26 1.19 -2.94 -7.01
N LEU A 27 1.76 -4.06 -6.56
CA LEU A 27 3.22 -4.21 -6.44
C LEU A 27 3.91 -4.43 -7.77
N ALA A 28 3.29 -5.19 -8.69
CA ALA A 28 3.79 -5.36 -10.05
C ALA A 28 3.93 -4.00 -10.76
N GLU A 29 2.92 -3.14 -10.63
CA GLU A 29 2.95 -1.77 -11.15
C GLU A 29 4.12 -0.96 -10.55
N ILE A 30 4.36 -1.07 -9.23
CA ILE A 30 5.49 -0.39 -8.58
C ILE A 30 6.84 -0.89 -9.08
N GLN A 31 7.02 -2.21 -9.26
CA GLN A 31 8.25 -2.75 -9.83
C GLN A 31 8.47 -2.23 -11.25
N ALA A 32 7.42 -2.26 -12.08
CA ALA A 32 7.45 -1.82 -13.47
C ALA A 32 7.83 -0.35 -13.63
N ARG A 33 7.50 0.52 -12.66
CA ARG A 33 7.96 1.92 -12.67
C ARG A 33 9.47 2.01 -12.82
N THR A 34 10.22 1.22 -12.05
CA THR A 34 11.68 1.24 -12.09
C THR A 34 12.23 0.41 -13.26
N THR A 35 11.72 -0.81 -13.45
CA THR A 35 12.34 -1.77 -14.38
C THR A 35 11.98 -1.50 -15.84
N VAL A 36 10.74 -1.10 -16.12
CA VAL A 36 10.21 -0.90 -17.47
C VAL A 36 10.10 0.59 -17.80
N LYS A 37 9.43 1.37 -16.95
CA LYS A 37 9.18 2.81 -17.18
C LYS A 37 10.39 3.70 -16.87
N LYS A 38 11.46 3.13 -16.27
CA LYS A 38 12.71 3.83 -15.89
C LYS A 38 12.47 5.09 -15.06
N GLU A 39 11.48 5.03 -14.17
CA GLU A 39 11.13 6.10 -13.24
C GLU A 39 12.34 6.46 -12.36
N ARG A 40 12.68 7.75 -12.32
CA ARG A 40 13.74 8.30 -11.47
C ARG A 40 13.19 8.74 -10.12
N ASP A 41 14.09 8.94 -9.16
CA ASP A 41 13.78 9.38 -7.80
C ASP A 41 12.89 10.63 -7.76
N PHE A 42 13.19 11.63 -8.58
CA PHE A 42 12.37 12.84 -8.69
C PHE A 42 10.93 12.50 -9.10
N GLN A 43 10.73 11.70 -10.15
CA GLN A 43 9.40 11.31 -10.63
C GLN A 43 8.63 10.54 -9.55
N ARG A 44 9.28 9.61 -8.83
CA ARG A 44 8.70 8.90 -7.69
C ARG A 44 8.21 9.88 -6.61
N ILE A 45 9.04 10.87 -6.28
CA ILE A 45 8.75 11.86 -5.24
C ILE A 45 7.59 12.78 -5.65
N VAL A 46 7.56 13.26 -6.91
CA VAL A 46 6.47 14.14 -7.37
C VAL A 46 5.12 13.40 -7.30
N ARG A 47 5.08 12.06 -7.33
CA ARG A 47 3.81 11.32 -7.13
C ARG A 47 3.06 11.72 -5.86
N PHE A 48 3.77 12.11 -4.81
CA PHE A 48 3.15 12.56 -3.57
C PHE A 48 2.36 13.87 -3.70
N THR A 49 2.57 14.64 -4.77
CA THR A 49 1.94 15.95 -4.99
C THR A 49 0.63 15.90 -5.78
N TRP A 50 0.13 14.71 -6.13
CA TRP A 50 -1.15 14.55 -6.83
C TRP A 50 -1.98 13.37 -6.29
N GLY A 51 -3.23 13.27 -6.73
CA GLY A 51 -4.19 12.26 -6.28
C GLY A 51 -4.87 12.63 -4.95
N ARG A 52 -5.45 11.64 -4.27
CA ARG A 52 -6.19 11.86 -3.01
C ARG A 52 -5.24 12.27 -1.87
N ARG A 53 -5.49 13.40 -1.21
CA ARG A 53 -4.60 13.96 -0.17
C ARG A 53 -3.18 14.22 -0.72
N PRO A 54 -3.01 15.16 -1.67
CA PRO A 54 -1.71 15.51 -2.21
C PRO A 54 -0.91 16.32 -1.19
N LEU A 55 0.42 16.20 -1.22
CA LEU A 55 1.32 17.03 -0.44
C LEU A 55 1.86 18.18 -1.29
N PRO A 56 1.91 19.43 -0.78
CA PRO A 56 2.60 20.51 -1.48
C PRO A 56 4.08 20.15 -1.73
N LEU A 57 4.59 20.45 -2.92
CA LEU A 57 5.99 20.15 -3.28
C LEU A 57 7.00 20.72 -2.28
N ARG A 58 6.72 21.91 -1.72
CA ARG A 58 7.52 22.52 -0.65
C ARG A 58 7.63 21.62 0.57
N MET A 59 6.52 21.02 1.01
CA MET A 59 6.48 20.12 2.17
C MET A 59 7.28 18.85 1.91
N VAL A 60 7.17 18.29 0.71
CA VAL A 60 7.95 17.12 0.29
C VAL A 60 9.45 17.44 0.30
N LYS A 61 9.85 18.59 -0.25
CA LYS A 61 11.26 19.04 -0.25
C LYS A 61 11.80 19.27 1.17
N GLN A 62 11.01 19.88 2.05
CA GLN A 62 11.40 20.11 3.45
C GLN A 62 11.57 18.83 4.26
N ASN A 63 10.98 17.72 3.80
CA ASN A 63 11.00 16.42 4.47
C ASN A 63 11.58 15.31 3.57
N SER A 64 12.52 15.64 2.67
CA SER A 64 13.00 14.74 1.60
C SER A 64 13.44 13.37 2.09
N GLU A 65 14.13 13.30 3.23
CA GLU A 65 14.61 12.06 3.86
C GLU A 65 13.48 11.06 4.19
N LEU A 66 12.27 11.56 4.47
CA LEU A 66 11.12 10.68 4.71
C LEU A 66 10.74 9.91 3.45
N PHE A 67 10.92 10.49 2.27
CA PHE A 67 10.45 9.95 0.99
C PHE A 67 11.47 9.04 0.27
N VAL A 68 12.68 8.91 0.81
CA VAL A 68 13.73 8.04 0.23
C VAL A 68 13.25 6.58 0.21
N GLY A 69 13.11 6.02 -1.00
CA GLY A 69 12.63 4.64 -1.20
C GLY A 69 11.15 4.41 -0.89
N VAL A 70 10.38 5.46 -0.60
CA VAL A 70 8.94 5.34 -0.33
C VAL A 70 8.16 5.53 -1.64
N HIS A 71 7.22 4.63 -1.91
CA HIS A 71 6.38 4.67 -3.09
C HIS A 71 4.95 5.08 -2.74
N ARG A 72 4.39 5.98 -3.53
CA ARG A 72 2.94 6.25 -3.51
C ARG A 72 2.21 5.15 -4.28
N LEU A 73 1.17 4.59 -3.68
CA LEU A 73 0.31 3.58 -4.31
C LEU A 73 -0.63 4.23 -5.32
N LEU A 74 -0.84 3.55 -6.45
CA LEU A 74 -1.86 3.90 -7.42
C LEU A 74 -3.12 3.07 -7.13
N GLY A 75 -4.32 3.64 -7.31
CA GLY A 75 -5.56 2.87 -7.25
C GLY A 75 -5.81 2.12 -8.57
N MET A 76 -6.64 1.07 -8.55
CA MET A 76 -6.91 0.24 -9.72
C MET A 76 -7.36 1.05 -10.94
N ASP A 77 -8.30 2.00 -10.75
CA ASP A 77 -8.74 2.88 -11.83
C ASP A 77 -7.64 3.76 -12.41
N GLY A 78 -6.72 4.21 -11.55
CA GLY A 78 -5.57 4.97 -11.99
C GLY A 78 -4.71 4.13 -12.92
N CYS A 79 -4.47 2.87 -12.55
CA CYS A 79 -3.69 1.94 -13.36
C CYS A 79 -4.39 1.56 -14.66
N ILE A 80 -5.70 1.32 -14.63
CA ILE A 80 -6.51 1.05 -15.83
C ILE A 80 -6.43 2.21 -16.83
N ARG A 81 -6.53 3.46 -16.35
CA ARG A 81 -6.37 4.64 -17.20
C ARG A 81 -4.96 4.76 -17.75
N GLU A 82 -3.93 4.51 -16.95
CA GLU A 82 -2.53 4.50 -17.42
C GLU A 82 -2.30 3.43 -18.49
N ALA A 83 -2.90 2.25 -18.32
CA ALA A 83 -2.85 1.12 -19.26
C ALA A 83 -3.76 1.31 -20.49
N LYS A 84 -4.60 2.36 -20.52
CA LYS A 84 -5.58 2.65 -21.58
C LYS A 84 -6.52 1.46 -21.87
N LEU A 85 -6.84 0.67 -20.85
CA LEU A 85 -7.74 -0.47 -21.01
C LEU A 85 -9.20 0.03 -21.12
N PRO A 86 -10.03 -0.60 -21.97
CA PRO A 86 -11.44 -0.27 -22.06
C PRO A 86 -12.13 -0.51 -20.72
N THR A 87 -12.96 0.46 -20.30
CA THR A 87 -13.72 0.44 -19.03
C THR A 87 -15.23 0.42 -19.25
N ALA A 88 -15.68 0.04 -20.45
CA ALA A 88 -17.09 -0.02 -20.78
C ALA A 88 -17.84 -0.89 -19.76
N GLY A 89 -18.99 -0.40 -19.28
CA GLY A 89 -19.88 -1.14 -18.38
C GLY A 89 -19.82 -0.74 -16.90
N LYS A 90 -18.91 0.14 -16.49
CA LYS A 90 -18.81 0.55 -15.09
C LYS A 90 -19.72 1.73 -14.75
N ASP A 91 -21.00 1.47 -14.43
CA ASP A 91 -21.79 2.45 -13.66
C ASP A 91 -21.36 2.41 -12.18
N ARG A 92 -20.09 2.77 -11.95
CA ARG A 92 -19.51 2.84 -10.60
C ARG A 92 -20.24 3.85 -9.73
N THR A 93 -20.77 4.87 -10.38
CA THR A 93 -21.50 5.98 -9.77
C THR A 93 -22.69 5.48 -8.97
N GLU A 94 -23.47 4.55 -9.51
CA GLU A 94 -24.65 4.05 -8.82
C GLU A 94 -24.31 3.19 -7.61
N VAL A 95 -23.40 2.20 -7.73
CA VAL A 95 -23.02 1.36 -6.58
C VAL A 95 -22.28 2.18 -5.50
N VAL A 96 -21.46 3.16 -5.89
CA VAL A 96 -20.85 4.09 -4.94
C VAL A 96 -21.91 4.95 -4.24
N ALA A 97 -22.97 5.35 -4.95
CA ALA A 97 -24.10 6.06 -4.33
C ALA A 97 -24.89 5.17 -3.37
N MET A 98 -25.14 3.91 -3.75
CA MET A 98 -25.77 2.91 -2.87
C MET A 98 -24.94 2.72 -1.59
N HIS A 99 -23.63 2.50 -1.73
CA HIS A 99 -22.73 2.33 -0.59
C HIS A 99 -22.72 3.56 0.34
N LYS A 100 -22.78 4.78 -0.21
CA LYS A 100 -22.90 6.00 0.59
C LYS A 100 -24.23 6.11 1.34
N ALA A 101 -25.32 5.63 0.76
CA ALA A 101 -26.66 5.77 1.33
C ALA A 101 -26.94 4.77 2.46
N VAL A 102 -26.53 3.50 2.29
CA VAL A 102 -26.88 2.39 3.19
C VAL A 102 -25.65 1.69 3.80
N GLY A 103 -24.45 2.14 3.47
CA GLY A 103 -23.20 1.57 3.96
C GLY A 103 -22.86 0.23 3.32
N SER A 104 -21.97 -0.53 3.97
CA SER A 104 -21.53 -1.85 3.51
C SER A 104 -22.54 -2.97 3.76
N SER A 105 -23.62 -2.72 4.51
CA SER A 105 -24.62 -3.73 4.88
C SER A 105 -25.37 -4.31 3.66
N ILE A 106 -25.48 -3.54 2.57
CA ILE A 106 -26.12 -3.96 1.31
C ILE A 106 -25.53 -5.25 0.70
N TRP A 107 -24.29 -5.59 1.04
CA TRP A 107 -23.64 -6.82 0.58
C TRP A 107 -24.18 -8.08 1.30
N LEU A 108 -24.93 -7.90 2.38
CA LEU A 108 -25.57 -8.97 3.15
C LEU A 108 -26.99 -9.27 2.67
N ASP A 109 -27.59 -8.41 1.85
CA ASP A 109 -28.96 -8.59 1.35
C ASP A 109 -29.08 -9.84 0.47
N ARG A 110 -30.20 -10.57 0.62
CA ARG A 110 -30.49 -11.78 -0.16
C ARG A 110 -31.91 -11.74 -0.74
N PRO A 111 -32.10 -12.04 -2.05
CA PRO A 111 -31.05 -12.31 -3.06
C PRO A 111 -30.13 -11.10 -3.27
N LEU A 112 -28.87 -11.34 -3.64
CA LEU A 112 -27.94 -10.24 -3.86
C LEU A 112 -28.44 -9.38 -5.03
N PRO A 113 -28.58 -8.05 -4.88
CA PRO A 113 -29.04 -7.19 -5.96
C PRO A 113 -28.24 -7.40 -7.25
N PRO A 114 -28.88 -7.52 -8.42
CA PRO A 114 -28.19 -7.77 -9.70
C PRO A 114 -27.07 -6.76 -10.00
N LYS A 115 -27.23 -5.52 -9.56
CA LYS A 115 -26.21 -4.47 -9.70
C LYS A 115 -24.95 -4.73 -8.89
N LEU A 116 -25.08 -5.25 -7.66
CA LEU A 116 -23.93 -5.64 -6.83
C LEU A 116 -23.23 -6.87 -7.40
N LEU A 117 -23.99 -7.81 -7.96
CA LEU A 117 -23.43 -8.98 -8.66
C LEU A 117 -22.61 -8.55 -9.89
N ALA A 118 -23.19 -7.71 -10.75
CA ALA A 118 -22.50 -7.19 -11.93
C ALA A 118 -21.26 -6.38 -11.55
N TYR A 119 -21.34 -5.57 -10.49
CA TYR A 119 -20.22 -4.80 -9.97
C TYR A 119 -19.07 -5.71 -9.49
N ALA A 120 -19.38 -6.75 -8.71
CA ALA A 120 -18.37 -7.67 -8.19
C ALA A 120 -17.70 -8.47 -9.31
N ALA A 121 -18.49 -8.98 -10.28
CA ALA A 121 -17.97 -9.67 -11.45
C ALA A 121 -17.02 -8.75 -12.25
N HIS A 122 -17.43 -7.51 -12.49
CA HIS A 122 -16.66 -6.56 -13.26
C HIS A 122 -15.32 -6.17 -12.58
N ASP A 123 -15.29 -6.01 -11.25
CA ASP A 123 -14.01 -5.75 -10.56
C ASP A 123 -13.03 -6.94 -10.70
N ILE A 124 -13.50 -8.19 -10.80
CA ILE A 124 -12.66 -9.37 -11.12
C ILE A 124 -12.19 -9.35 -12.58
N GLU A 125 -13.07 -9.05 -13.53
CA GLU A 125 -12.72 -8.91 -14.95
C GLU A 125 -11.59 -7.88 -15.16
N LEU A 126 -11.67 -6.74 -14.46
CA LEU A 126 -10.65 -5.69 -14.52
C LEU A 126 -9.30 -6.15 -13.96
N ILE A 127 -9.29 -6.95 -12.88
CA ILE A 127 -8.06 -7.55 -12.36
C ILE A 127 -7.46 -8.51 -13.40
N GLY A 128 -8.29 -9.34 -14.06
CA GLY A 128 -7.87 -10.23 -15.13
C GLY A 128 -7.26 -9.47 -16.32
N ALA A 129 -7.95 -8.43 -16.79
CA ALA A 129 -7.46 -7.58 -17.88
C ALA A 129 -6.13 -6.88 -17.56
N LEU A 130 -5.97 -6.38 -16.33
CA LEU A 130 -4.71 -5.80 -15.87
C LEU A 130 -3.59 -6.85 -15.81
N TYR A 131 -3.88 -8.07 -15.36
CA TYR A 131 -2.88 -9.13 -15.29
C TYR A 131 -2.35 -9.51 -16.67
N GLU A 132 -3.23 -9.71 -17.66
CA GLU A 132 -2.79 -9.99 -19.03
C GLU A 132 -2.02 -8.81 -19.63
N HIS A 133 -2.49 -7.57 -19.44
CA HIS A 133 -1.76 -6.38 -19.86
C HIS A 133 -0.35 -6.30 -19.24
N PHE A 134 -0.21 -6.69 -17.97
CA PHE A 134 1.09 -6.68 -17.28
C PHE A 134 2.05 -7.74 -17.81
N LYS A 135 1.53 -8.88 -18.25
CA LYS A 135 2.34 -9.90 -18.93
C LYS A 135 2.78 -9.42 -20.31
N GLU A 136 1.86 -8.91 -21.12
CA GLU A 136 2.14 -8.36 -22.45
C GLU A 136 3.14 -7.21 -22.38
N SER A 137 3.03 -6.35 -21.36
CA SER A 137 3.92 -5.21 -21.15
C SER A 137 5.23 -5.58 -20.45
N SER A 138 5.49 -6.86 -20.16
CA SER A 138 6.67 -7.35 -19.43
C SER A 138 6.85 -6.74 -18.02
N TRP A 139 5.74 -6.38 -17.35
CA TRP A 139 5.75 -5.97 -15.94
C TRP A 139 5.79 -7.18 -15.02
N ILE A 140 5.13 -8.27 -15.44
CA ILE A 140 5.21 -9.60 -14.84
C ILE A 140 5.86 -10.53 -15.85
N THR A 141 6.91 -11.21 -15.42
CA THR A 141 7.72 -12.12 -16.22
C THR A 141 8.10 -13.32 -15.37
N PRO A 142 8.45 -14.47 -15.98
CA PRO A 142 8.95 -15.61 -15.22
C PRO A 142 10.16 -15.27 -14.33
N ALA A 143 10.98 -14.30 -14.73
CA ALA A 143 12.18 -13.90 -14.00
C ALA A 143 11.89 -13.10 -12.71
N ASN A 144 10.80 -12.32 -12.65
CA ASN A 144 10.47 -11.51 -11.46
C ASN A 144 9.25 -12.03 -10.67
N GLU A 145 8.52 -13.01 -11.19
CA GLU A 145 7.30 -13.53 -10.56
C GLU A 145 7.54 -14.08 -9.15
N LEU A 146 8.60 -14.88 -8.93
CA LEU A 146 8.93 -15.40 -7.60
C LEU A 146 9.20 -14.27 -6.57
N LEU A 147 9.92 -13.22 -7.00
CA LEU A 147 10.16 -12.06 -6.16
C LEU A 147 8.85 -11.30 -5.88
N LEU A 148 8.01 -11.14 -6.90
CA LEU A 148 6.71 -10.48 -6.77
C LEU A 148 5.79 -11.23 -5.82
N VAL A 149 5.75 -12.57 -5.87
CA VAL A 149 5.02 -13.40 -4.91
C VAL A 149 5.53 -13.17 -3.49
N ALA A 150 6.85 -13.23 -3.27
CA ALA A 150 7.44 -12.99 -1.95
C ALA A 150 7.12 -11.58 -1.40
N GLN A 151 7.17 -10.55 -2.25
CA GLN A 151 6.78 -9.18 -1.89
C GLN A 151 5.28 -9.07 -1.59
N SER A 152 4.44 -9.71 -2.39
CA SER A 152 2.98 -9.72 -2.22
C SER A 152 2.58 -10.40 -0.92
N MET A 153 3.26 -11.49 -0.55
CA MET A 153 3.08 -12.11 0.76
C MET A 153 3.45 -11.14 1.89
N ARG A 154 4.63 -10.50 1.85
CA ARG A 154 4.99 -9.47 2.86
C ARG A 154 3.99 -8.31 2.92
N TYR A 155 3.41 -7.96 1.79
CA TYR A 155 2.38 -6.92 1.72
C TYR A 155 1.08 -7.37 2.36
N ALA A 156 0.59 -8.57 2.05
CA ALA A 156 -0.59 -9.16 2.67
C ALA A 156 -0.47 -9.20 4.20
N TYR A 157 0.67 -9.68 4.70
CA TYR A 157 0.99 -9.73 6.14
C TYR A 157 1.17 -8.37 6.81
N SER A 158 1.21 -7.27 6.05
CA SER A 158 1.51 -5.95 6.60
C SER A 158 0.48 -5.43 7.61
N LEU A 159 -0.76 -5.91 7.55
CA LEU A 159 -1.81 -5.58 8.50
C LEU A 159 -2.00 -6.65 9.59
N PHE A 160 -1.31 -7.78 9.51
CA PHE A 160 -1.51 -8.92 10.42
C PHE A 160 -1.45 -8.53 11.90
N TYR A 161 -0.42 -7.76 12.29
CA TYR A 161 -0.25 -7.28 13.68
C TYR A 161 -1.13 -6.08 14.05
N GLN A 162 -1.58 -5.30 13.06
CA GLN A 162 -2.41 -4.12 13.31
C GLN A 162 -3.89 -4.49 13.41
N GLY A 163 -4.29 -5.60 12.78
CA GLY A 163 -5.69 -5.98 12.61
C GLY A 163 -6.46 -4.97 11.76
N ARG A 164 -7.79 -5.06 11.86
CA ARG A 164 -8.68 -4.11 11.18
C ARG A 164 -8.53 -2.74 11.84
N VAL A 165 -8.20 -1.74 11.03
CA VAL A 165 -7.97 -0.37 11.50
C VAL A 165 -9.23 0.46 11.29
N ALA A 166 -9.61 1.25 12.29
CA ALA A 166 -10.72 2.19 12.14
C ALA A 166 -10.45 3.19 11.00
N GLY A 167 -11.51 3.63 10.33
CA GLY A 167 -11.40 4.50 9.15
C GLY A 167 -10.82 5.90 9.45
N ASP A 168 -10.96 6.36 10.69
CA ASP A 168 -10.47 7.63 11.22
C ASP A 168 -9.06 7.53 11.83
N ASP A 169 -8.51 6.33 12.00
CA ASP A 169 -7.16 6.12 12.51
C ASP A 169 -6.12 6.86 11.65
N ILE A 170 -5.21 7.59 12.29
CA ILE A 170 -4.19 8.42 11.64
C ILE A 170 -3.26 7.58 10.77
N PHE A 171 -2.96 6.35 11.18
CA PHE A 171 -2.04 5.43 10.52
C PHE A 171 -2.73 4.32 9.73
N GLY A 172 -4.06 4.35 9.64
CA GLY A 172 -4.87 3.44 8.82
C GLY A 172 -4.59 3.53 7.31
N PRO A 173 -5.51 3.02 6.48
CA PRO A 173 -5.31 2.94 5.03
C PRO A 173 -4.91 4.28 4.41
N CYS A 174 -3.85 4.25 3.60
CA CYS A 174 -3.32 5.41 2.90
C CYS A 174 -2.57 4.94 1.65
N ALA A 175 -2.47 5.82 0.64
CA ALA A 175 -1.81 5.55 -0.63
C ALA A 175 -0.28 5.56 -0.52
N VAL A 176 0.29 4.96 0.53
CA VAL A 176 1.73 4.89 0.78
C VAL A 176 2.10 3.43 1.01
N LEU A 177 3.04 2.93 0.20
CA LEU A 177 3.53 1.57 0.36
C LEU A 177 4.29 1.48 1.69
N PRO A 178 3.97 0.50 2.54
CA PRO A 178 4.78 0.25 3.72
C PRO A 178 6.22 -0.11 3.34
N LEU A 179 7.18 0.43 4.08
CA LEU A 179 8.60 0.07 3.94
C LEU A 179 8.81 -1.42 4.32
N ASP A 180 9.92 -2.03 3.90
CA ASP A 180 10.21 -3.49 4.00
C ASP A 180 9.32 -4.43 3.15
N VAL A 181 8.36 -3.92 2.37
CA VAL A 181 7.58 -4.78 1.46
C VAL A 181 8.43 -5.23 0.26
N LEU A 182 9.10 -4.28 -0.39
CA LEU A 182 9.86 -4.54 -1.63
C LEU A 182 11.19 -5.27 -1.38
N SER A 183 11.81 -5.04 -0.24
CA SER A 183 13.09 -5.65 0.14
C SER A 183 12.93 -6.37 1.46
N ASP A 184 13.37 -7.63 1.52
CA ASP A 184 13.52 -8.31 2.79
C ASP A 184 14.69 -7.68 3.55
N SER A 185 14.41 -7.10 4.70
CA SER A 185 15.42 -6.45 5.52
C SER A 185 15.90 -7.42 6.59
N CYS A 186 17.13 -7.91 6.40
CA CYS A 186 17.83 -8.66 7.42
C CYS A 186 18.13 -7.77 8.63
N GLY A 187 18.03 -8.34 9.83
CA GLY A 187 18.47 -7.71 11.09
C GLY A 187 17.35 -7.40 12.07
N HIS A 188 17.71 -6.61 13.08
CA HIS A 188 16.84 -6.31 14.22
C HIS A 188 15.59 -5.52 13.79
N LYS A 189 14.41 -6.08 14.09
CA LYS A 189 13.11 -5.45 13.86
C LYS A 189 12.61 -4.80 15.14
N VAL A 190 12.08 -3.58 15.00
CA VAL A 190 11.55 -2.78 16.11
C VAL A 190 10.10 -2.39 15.83
N LEU A 191 9.32 -2.30 16.90
CA LEU A 191 7.91 -1.92 16.84
C LEU A 191 7.73 -0.44 16.48
N CYS A 192 6.87 -0.19 15.49
CA CYS A 192 6.40 1.16 15.17
C CYS A 192 5.21 1.51 16.06
N TYR A 193 5.26 2.62 16.77
CA TYR A 193 4.15 3.01 17.67
C TYR A 193 2.91 3.54 16.93
N GLY A 194 3.00 3.72 15.61
CA GLY A 194 1.89 4.21 14.80
C GLY A 194 1.13 3.07 14.12
N CYS A 195 1.80 2.31 13.25
CA CYS A 195 1.16 1.19 12.53
C CYS A 195 1.33 -0.17 13.23
N HIS A 196 1.95 -0.23 14.41
CA HIS A 196 2.17 -1.45 15.19
C HIS A 196 2.94 -2.58 14.47
N ARG A 197 3.53 -2.29 13.31
CA ARG A 197 4.35 -3.25 12.57
C ARG A 197 5.76 -3.34 13.13
N MET A 198 6.26 -4.57 13.21
CA MET A 198 7.68 -4.87 13.38
C MET A 198 8.44 -4.60 12.08
N GLN A 199 9.38 -3.66 12.10
CA GLN A 199 10.08 -3.17 10.91
C GLN A 199 11.58 -3.02 11.18
N SER A 200 12.38 -3.13 10.13
CA SER A 200 13.81 -2.86 10.22
C SER A 200 14.07 -1.41 10.62
N LEU A 201 15.26 -1.15 11.18
CA LEU A 201 15.67 0.21 11.55
C LEU A 201 15.69 1.17 10.33
N SER A 202 15.89 0.66 9.12
CA SER A 202 15.86 1.45 7.87
C SER A 202 14.49 2.09 7.59
N CYS A 203 13.42 1.58 8.21
CA CYS A 203 12.08 2.15 8.11
C CYS A 203 11.89 3.43 8.91
N TYR A 204 12.84 3.80 9.76
CA TYR A 204 12.73 4.94 10.69
C TYR A 204 13.71 6.06 10.33
N SER A 205 13.35 7.29 10.69
CA SER A 205 14.32 8.38 10.76
C SER A 205 15.27 8.09 11.93
N VAL A 206 16.57 8.18 11.70
CA VAL A 206 17.63 7.87 12.68
C VAL A 206 18.52 9.08 12.93
N ARG A 207 18.92 9.30 14.19
CA ARG A 207 19.99 10.23 14.56
C ARG A 207 21.24 9.42 14.90
N LYS A 208 22.35 9.82 14.29
CA LYS A 208 23.64 9.15 14.42
C LYS A 208 24.58 9.97 15.30
N GLN A 209 25.44 9.28 16.04
CA GLN A 209 26.61 9.87 16.67
C GLN A 209 27.83 9.19 16.05
N GLY A 210 28.57 9.93 15.22
CA GLY A 210 29.53 9.33 14.30
C GLY A 210 28.85 8.40 13.30
N LYS A 211 29.37 7.17 13.15
CA LYS A 211 28.83 6.17 12.20
C LYS A 211 27.68 5.32 12.77
N LYS A 212 27.47 5.32 14.08
CA LYS A 212 26.49 4.44 14.73
C LYS A 212 25.15 5.16 14.95
N PRO A 213 24.01 4.56 14.58
CA PRO A 213 22.71 5.10 14.91
C PRO A 213 22.48 4.96 16.43
N GLN A 214 22.07 6.05 17.09
CA GLN A 214 21.88 6.10 18.55
C GLN A 214 20.39 6.11 18.90
N THR A 215 19.63 6.94 18.19
CA THR A 215 18.18 7.06 18.40
C THR A 215 17.44 6.97 17.08
N ARG A 216 16.18 6.57 17.17
CA ARG A 216 15.23 6.55 16.06
C ARG A 216 13.96 7.29 16.44
N SER A 217 13.20 7.69 15.43
CA SER A 217 11.80 8.07 15.62
C SER A 217 10.97 6.90 16.20
N ASN A 218 9.99 7.21 17.05
CA ASN A 218 9.04 6.25 17.62
C ASN A 218 8.11 5.62 16.55
N ILE A 219 7.86 6.34 15.45
CA ILE A 219 7.05 5.88 14.31
C ILE A 219 7.87 5.83 13.01
N CYS A 220 7.55 4.88 12.14
CA CYS A 220 8.26 4.71 10.86
C CYS A 220 8.00 5.89 9.90
N ARG A 221 8.87 6.04 8.89
CA ARG A 221 8.79 7.10 7.89
C ARG A 221 7.47 7.07 7.12
N THR A 222 6.93 5.88 6.82
CA THR A 222 5.58 5.73 6.24
C THR A 222 4.51 6.35 7.14
N CYS A 223 4.52 6.11 8.45
CA CYS A 223 3.58 6.72 9.40
C CYS A 223 3.75 8.24 9.49
N GLN A 224 4.99 8.75 9.44
CA GLN A 224 5.25 10.20 9.39
C GLN A 224 4.67 10.82 8.12
N ILE A 225 4.84 10.19 6.95
CA ILE A 225 4.23 10.63 5.69
C ILE A 225 2.71 10.59 5.77
N LYS A 226 2.12 9.53 6.34
CA LYS A 226 0.66 9.45 6.54
C LYS A 226 0.15 10.60 7.42
N ALA A 227 0.84 10.94 8.51
CA ALA A 227 0.48 12.08 9.35
C ALA A 227 0.53 13.40 8.58
N LEU A 228 1.56 13.62 7.75
CA LEU A 228 1.64 14.78 6.85
C LEU A 228 0.47 14.82 5.85
N MET A 229 0.17 13.69 5.19
CA MET A 229 -0.92 13.59 4.21
C MET A 229 -2.32 13.78 4.82
N LYS A 230 -2.47 13.49 6.11
CA LYS A 230 -3.73 13.68 6.86
C LYS A 230 -3.77 15.01 7.60
N GLU A 231 -2.75 15.85 7.44
CA GLU A 231 -2.61 17.13 8.14
C GLU A 231 -2.77 17.00 9.66
N THR A 232 -2.37 15.85 10.20
CA THR A 232 -2.57 15.51 11.61
C THR A 232 -1.25 15.63 12.35
N LYS A 233 -1.27 16.34 13.49
CA LYS A 233 -0.10 16.41 14.38
C LYS A 233 0.02 15.12 15.16
N TYR A 234 1.17 14.47 15.08
CA TYR A 234 1.52 13.32 15.90
C TYR A 234 2.91 13.53 16.52
N PRO A 235 3.09 13.32 17.83
CA PRO A 235 4.37 13.56 18.49
C PRO A 235 5.45 12.60 18.00
N ILE A 236 6.48 13.15 17.35
CA ILE A 236 7.67 12.40 16.94
C ILE A 236 8.68 12.45 18.09
N LEU A 237 8.76 11.34 18.81
CA LEU A 237 9.71 11.15 19.90
C LEU A 237 10.94 10.40 19.39
N TRP A 238 12.10 10.74 19.93
CA TRP A 238 13.36 10.04 19.65
C TRP A 238 13.60 9.02 20.75
N VAL A 239 13.52 7.75 20.39
CA VAL A 239 13.73 6.62 21.31
C VAL A 239 15.11 6.00 21.08
N ALA A 240 15.75 5.54 22.14
CA ALA A 240 17.01 4.81 22.05
C ALA A 240 16.85 3.56 21.17
N ILE A 241 17.86 3.28 20.36
CA ILE A 241 17.94 1.99 19.67
C ILE A 241 18.44 1.00 20.71
N GLY A 242 17.57 0.09 21.15
CA GLY A 242 17.93 -0.93 22.13
C GLY A 242 19.13 -1.76 21.66
N PRO A 243 19.87 -2.40 22.60
CA PRO A 243 20.98 -3.26 22.24
C PRO A 243 20.51 -4.33 21.26
N GLN A 244 21.31 -4.59 20.22
CA GLN A 244 21.10 -5.73 19.34
C GLN A 244 21.30 -6.99 20.19
N MET A 245 20.21 -7.71 20.48
CA MET A 245 20.27 -9.08 20.99
C MET A 245 20.66 -10.02 19.85
#